data_AF-A0A358STB3-F1
#
_entry.id   AF-A0A358STB3-F1
#
_cell.length_a   1.000
_cell.length_b   1.000
_cell.length_c   1.000
_cell.angle_alpha   90.00
_cell.angle_beta   90.00
_cell.angle_gamma   90.00
#
_symmetry.space_group_name_H-M   'P 1'
#
loop_
_entity.id
_entity.type
_entity.pdbx_description
1 polymer ?
#
loop_
_entity_poly.entity_id
_entity_poly.type
_entity_poly.pdbx_seq_one_letter_code
_entity_poly.pdbx_strand_id
1 'polypeptide(L)'
;LVVRVHPENLDRQKLPEGAKGKDVWDRRYREINDWERYLSDNGFKVVKLFLNLSREEQRTRFFKRLDLPEKNWKFSAADVRERQRWDDYQKAFSEMLSATSTRWAPWYVIPADRKWFARICTAAVLAHTLIEIDPQYPEVTADRRQQLLAVKSELEAQAPKGTPSDPFAAKQAKADA
;
A
#
# COMPACT_ATOMS: atom_id res chain seq x y z
N LEU A 1 -11.76 6.79 -11.11
CA LEU A 1 -11.24 6.58 -12.47
C LEU A 1 -12.19 5.80 -13.37
N VAL A 2 -12.70 4.63 -12.98
CA VAL A 2 -13.74 3.89 -13.75
C VAL A 2 -14.94 4.78 -14.10
N VAL A 3 -15.41 5.60 -13.15
CA VAL A 3 -16.48 6.58 -13.32
C VAL A 3 -16.19 7.64 -14.39
N ARG A 4 -14.92 7.85 -14.75
CA ARG A 4 -14.47 8.81 -15.77
C ARG A 4 -14.50 8.22 -17.17
N VAL A 5 -14.24 6.93 -17.27
CA VAL A 5 -14.28 6.16 -18.52
C VAL A 5 -15.70 5.68 -18.83
N HIS A 6 -16.49 5.48 -17.77
CA HIS A 6 -17.88 5.02 -17.81
C HIS A 6 -18.78 6.03 -17.08
N PRO A 7 -19.23 7.11 -17.76
CA PRO A 7 -20.03 8.18 -17.18
C PRO A 7 -21.35 7.71 -16.56
N GLU A 8 -21.91 6.59 -17.05
CA GLU A 8 -23.11 5.98 -16.49
C GLU A 8 -22.95 5.60 -15.01
N ASN A 9 -21.71 5.35 -14.56
CA ASN A 9 -21.43 5.11 -13.15
C ASN A 9 -21.52 6.38 -12.31
N LEU A 10 -21.31 7.56 -12.90
CA LEU A 10 -21.54 8.85 -12.23
C LEU A 10 -23.04 9.08 -12.06
N ASP A 11 -23.82 8.67 -13.06
CA ASP A 11 -25.28 8.83 -13.00
C ASP A 11 -25.93 7.97 -11.93
N ARG A 12 -25.42 6.75 -11.74
CA ARG A 12 -25.85 5.82 -10.68
C ARG A 12 -25.58 6.32 -9.27
N GLN A 13 -24.68 7.29 -9.09
CA GLN A 13 -24.36 7.85 -7.76
C GLN A 13 -25.46 8.77 -7.20
N LYS A 14 -26.51 9.08 -7.99
CA LYS A 14 -27.65 9.90 -7.55
C LYS A 14 -27.22 11.21 -6.85
N LEU A 15 -26.20 11.85 -7.40
CA LEU A 15 -25.67 13.11 -6.87
C LEU A 15 -26.67 14.27 -7.06
N PRO A 16 -26.67 15.29 -6.18
CA PRO A 16 -27.49 16.49 -6.32
C PRO A 16 -27.30 17.20 -7.67
N GLU A 17 -28.30 17.95 -8.14
CA GLU A 17 -28.32 18.53 -9.50
C GLU A 17 -27.19 19.54 -9.80
N GLY A 18 -26.46 20.07 -8.82
CA GLY A 18 -25.26 20.89 -9.04
C GLY A 18 -23.94 20.11 -9.02
N ALA A 19 -23.94 18.86 -8.53
CA ALA A 19 -22.72 18.11 -8.26
C ALA A 19 -22.16 17.37 -9.49
N LYS A 20 -22.93 17.30 -10.59
CA LYS A 20 -22.52 16.68 -11.87
C LYS A 20 -22.05 17.69 -12.93
N GLY A 21 -21.74 18.93 -12.53
CA GLY A 21 -21.24 19.96 -13.44
C GLY A 21 -19.97 19.54 -14.21
N LYS A 22 -19.64 20.31 -15.26
CA LYS A 22 -18.45 20.07 -16.10
C LYS A 22 -17.14 20.12 -15.29
N ASP A 23 -17.16 20.79 -14.14
CA ASP A 23 -16.06 20.95 -13.18
C ASP A 23 -15.95 19.78 -12.17
N VAL A 24 -16.78 18.74 -12.29
CA VAL A 24 -16.82 17.62 -11.31
C VAL A 24 -15.44 17.00 -11.08
N TRP A 25 -14.60 16.88 -12.11
CA TRP A 25 -13.28 16.28 -12.00
C TRP A 25 -12.29 17.21 -11.32
N ASP A 26 -12.27 18.49 -11.70
CA ASP A 26 -11.40 19.49 -11.06
C ASP A 26 -11.75 19.63 -9.58
N ARG A 27 -13.04 19.65 -9.26
CA ARG A 27 -13.52 19.65 -7.87
C ARG A 27 -13.06 18.40 -7.12
N ARG A 28 -13.23 17.20 -7.70
CA ARG A 28 -12.78 15.95 -7.07
C ARG A 28 -11.26 15.90 -6.87
N TYR A 29 -10.48 16.44 -7.81
CA TYR A 29 -9.02 16.51 -7.64
C TYR A 29 -8.62 17.46 -6.52
N ARG A 30 -9.29 18.61 -6.39
CA ARG A 30 -9.11 19.49 -5.21
C ARG A 30 -9.48 18.78 -3.92
N GLU A 31 -10.66 18.15 -3.86
CA GLU A 31 -11.13 17.41 -2.68
C GLU A 31 -10.16 16.28 -2.27
N ILE A 32 -9.60 15.55 -3.25
CA ILE A 32 -8.55 14.54 -3.01
C ILE A 32 -7.31 15.20 -2.40
N ASN A 33 -6.83 16.29 -3.00
CA ASN A 33 -5.63 16.98 -2.54
C ASN A 33 -5.82 17.57 -1.13
N ASP A 34 -6.99 18.14 -0.84
CA ASP A 34 -7.34 18.70 0.46
C ASP A 34 -7.40 17.61 1.53
N TRP A 35 -7.99 16.46 1.22
CA TRP A 35 -8.03 15.33 2.14
C TRP A 35 -6.64 14.74 2.41
N GLU A 36 -5.84 14.55 1.36
CA GLU A 36 -4.45 14.09 1.50
C GLU A 36 -3.61 15.10 2.29
N ARG A 37 -3.86 16.41 2.09
CA ARG A 37 -3.18 17.46 2.84
C ARG A 37 -3.55 17.42 4.32
N TYR A 38 -4.83 17.28 4.62
CA TYR A 38 -5.31 17.09 5.99
C TYR A 38 -4.62 15.90 6.66
N LEU A 39 -4.50 14.76 5.99
CA LEU A 39 -3.78 13.60 6.52
C LEU A 39 -2.31 13.91 6.80
N SER A 40 -1.62 14.55 5.86
CA SER A 40 -0.21 14.93 6.02
C SER A 40 0.00 15.91 7.18
N ASP A 41 -0.86 16.90 7.34
CA ASP A 41 -0.78 17.87 8.43
C ASP A 41 -1.06 17.21 9.81
N ASN A 42 -1.74 16.05 9.84
CA ASN A 42 -1.97 15.24 11.05
C ASN A 42 -0.92 14.12 11.25
N GLY A 43 0.21 14.17 10.54
CA GLY A 43 1.34 13.25 10.74
C GLY A 43 1.28 11.97 9.89
N PHE A 44 0.30 11.81 9.00
CA PHE A 44 0.27 10.68 8.08
C PHE A 44 1.12 10.97 6.84
N LYS A 45 2.23 10.25 6.67
CA LYS A 45 3.01 10.31 5.43
C LYS A 45 2.28 9.54 4.31
N VAL A 46 1.77 10.26 3.32
CA VAL A 46 1.03 9.67 2.18
C VAL A 46 1.96 9.50 1.00
N VAL A 47 2.03 8.29 0.44
CA VAL A 47 2.75 8.00 -0.81
C VAL A 47 1.89 7.11 -1.69
N LYS A 48 1.77 7.46 -2.98
CA LYS A 48 0.87 6.80 -3.92
C LYS A 48 1.66 6.13 -5.05
N LEU A 49 1.32 4.89 -5.36
CA LEU A 49 2.03 4.07 -6.34
C LEU A 49 1.11 3.71 -7.50
N PHE A 50 1.47 4.12 -8.71
CA PHE A 50 0.78 3.72 -9.93
C PHE A 50 1.62 2.66 -10.67
N LEU A 51 1.13 1.42 -10.68
CA LEU A 51 1.78 0.31 -11.39
C LEU A 51 1.45 0.39 -12.88
N ASN A 52 2.34 1.01 -13.65
CA ASN A 52 2.18 1.22 -15.08
C ASN A 52 2.55 -0.04 -15.87
N LEU A 53 1.53 -0.80 -16.26
CA LEU A 53 1.66 -2.00 -17.07
C LEU A 53 1.47 -1.65 -18.54
N SER A 54 2.29 -2.18 -19.44
CA SER A 54 2.09 -2.00 -20.87
C SER A 54 0.86 -2.76 -21.37
N ARG A 55 0.30 -2.25 -22.46
CA ARG A 55 -0.83 -2.89 -23.14
C ARG A 55 -0.48 -4.32 -23.56
N GLU A 56 0.74 -4.58 -23.99
CA GLU A 56 1.14 -5.92 -24.42
C GLU A 56 1.37 -6.89 -23.27
N GLU A 57 2.05 -6.46 -22.20
CA GLU A 57 2.22 -7.33 -21.04
C GLU A 57 0.87 -7.67 -20.38
N GLN A 58 -0.08 -6.72 -20.36
CA GLN A 58 -1.43 -7.02 -19.89
C GLN A 58 -2.08 -8.15 -20.73
N ARG A 59 -1.93 -8.12 -22.04
CA ARG A 59 -2.44 -9.18 -22.94
C ARG A 59 -1.82 -10.53 -22.62
N THR A 60 -0.50 -10.58 -22.49
CA THR A 60 0.24 -11.80 -22.13
C THR A 60 -0.22 -12.36 -20.78
N ARG A 61 -0.50 -11.49 -19.80
CA ARG A 61 -1.02 -11.90 -18.49
C ARG A 61 -2.45 -12.43 -18.56
N PHE A 62 -3.28 -11.94 -19.48
CA PHE A 62 -4.62 -12.48 -19.71
C PHE A 62 -4.56 -13.89 -20.31
N PHE A 63 -3.74 -14.11 -21.34
CA PHE A 63 -3.55 -15.46 -21.88
C PHE A 63 -3.09 -16.44 -20.80
N LYS A 64 -2.06 -16.09 -20.02
CA LYS A 64 -1.62 -16.91 -18.88
C LYS A 64 -2.71 -17.20 -17.84
N ARG A 65 -3.74 -16.36 -17.71
CA ARG A 65 -4.87 -16.59 -16.79
C ARG A 65 -5.95 -17.47 -17.39
N LEU A 66 -6.07 -17.53 -18.71
CA LEU A 66 -7.01 -18.37 -19.45
C LEU A 66 -6.45 -19.80 -19.63
N ASP A 67 -5.15 -19.91 -19.86
CA ASP A 67 -4.49 -21.19 -20.16
C ASP A 67 -4.17 -22.02 -18.92
N LEU A 68 -4.22 -21.42 -17.72
CA LEU A 68 -3.89 -22.06 -16.45
C LEU A 68 -5.16 -22.30 -15.63
N PRO A 69 -5.68 -23.55 -15.57
CA PRO A 69 -6.96 -23.86 -14.92
C PRO A 69 -7.09 -23.35 -13.49
N GLU A 70 -6.00 -23.35 -12.72
CA GLU A 70 -5.96 -22.87 -11.34
C GLU A 70 -6.12 -21.34 -11.21
N LYS A 71 -6.05 -20.60 -12.32
CA LYS A 71 -6.20 -19.14 -12.38
C LYS A 71 -7.49 -18.67 -13.02
N ASN A 72 -8.21 -19.55 -13.71
CA ASN A 72 -9.44 -19.23 -14.44
C ASN A 72 -10.50 -18.57 -13.55
N TRP A 73 -10.59 -18.98 -12.28
CA TRP A 73 -11.57 -18.43 -11.34
C TRP A 73 -11.41 -16.92 -11.07
N LYS A 74 -10.21 -16.35 -11.28
CA LYS A 74 -9.93 -14.91 -11.10
C LYS A 74 -10.12 -14.09 -12.37
N PHE A 75 -10.38 -14.73 -13.50
CA PHE A 75 -10.49 -14.04 -14.78
C PHE A 75 -11.91 -13.59 -15.02
N SER A 76 -12.09 -12.29 -15.30
CA SER A 76 -13.38 -11.75 -15.70
C SER A 76 -13.34 -11.36 -17.17
N ALA A 77 -14.35 -11.77 -17.94
CA ALA A 77 -14.53 -11.30 -19.30
C ALA A 77 -14.73 -9.76 -19.38
N ALA A 78 -15.14 -9.13 -18.26
CA ALA A 78 -15.21 -7.68 -18.17
C ALA A 78 -13.84 -7.01 -18.32
N ASP A 79 -12.75 -7.64 -17.84
CA ASP A 79 -11.39 -7.08 -17.93
C ASP A 79 -10.94 -6.90 -19.39
N VAL A 80 -11.41 -7.76 -20.29
CA VAL A 80 -11.13 -7.65 -21.73
C VAL A 80 -11.94 -6.53 -22.37
N ARG A 81 -13.17 -6.26 -21.90
CA ARG A 81 -13.97 -5.12 -22.36
C ARG A 81 -13.35 -3.81 -21.90
N GLU A 82 -12.90 -3.73 -20.65
CA GLU A 82 -12.18 -2.56 -20.12
C GLU A 82 -10.91 -2.25 -20.93
N ARG A 83 -10.22 -3.29 -21.43
CA ARG A 83 -9.06 -3.12 -22.31
C ARG A 83 -9.37 -2.39 -23.63
N GLN A 84 -10.62 -2.42 -24.11
CA GLN A 84 -11.02 -1.65 -25.30
C GLN A 84 -10.97 -0.14 -25.05
N ARG A 85 -11.11 0.28 -23.78
CA ARG A 85 -11.04 1.67 -23.32
C ARG A 85 -9.63 2.08 -22.87
N TRP A 86 -8.59 1.40 -23.37
CA TRP A 86 -7.20 1.61 -22.92
C TRP A 86 -6.79 3.08 -22.95
N ASP A 87 -7.02 3.76 -24.08
CA ASP A 87 -6.59 5.14 -24.27
C ASP A 87 -7.39 6.12 -23.39
N ASP A 88 -8.69 5.85 -23.18
CA ASP A 88 -9.54 6.60 -22.25
C ASP A 88 -9.01 6.50 -20.81
N TYR A 89 -8.61 5.30 -20.38
CA TYR A 89 -7.97 5.10 -19.09
C TYR A 89 -6.61 5.79 -18.99
N GLN A 90 -5.76 5.70 -20.03
CA GLN A 90 -4.45 6.36 -20.02
C GLN A 90 -4.60 7.88 -19.88
N LYS A 91 -5.54 8.48 -20.60
CA LYS A 91 -5.86 9.91 -20.44
C LYS A 91 -6.36 10.21 -19.04
N ALA A 92 -7.31 9.41 -18.53
CA ALA A 92 -7.86 9.61 -17.20
C ALA A 92 -6.81 9.51 -16.08
N PHE A 93 -5.87 8.56 -16.20
CA PHE A 93 -4.73 8.40 -15.29
C PHE A 93 -3.75 9.56 -15.41
N SER A 94 -3.35 9.95 -16.62
CA SER A 94 -2.40 11.05 -16.85
C SER A 94 -2.88 12.35 -16.20
N GLU A 95 -4.16 12.70 -16.39
CA GLU A 95 -4.75 13.90 -15.82
C GLU A 95 -4.88 13.81 -14.29
N MET A 96 -5.27 12.64 -13.74
CA MET A 96 -5.30 12.43 -12.28
C MET A 96 -3.90 12.55 -11.67
N LEU A 97 -2.90 11.89 -12.26
CA LEU A 97 -1.51 11.93 -11.77
C LEU A 97 -0.98 13.37 -11.78
N SER A 98 -1.26 14.13 -12.85
CA SER A 98 -0.84 15.52 -12.96
C SER A 98 -1.54 16.43 -11.95
N ALA A 99 -2.85 16.23 -11.72
CA ALA A 99 -3.64 17.06 -10.83
C ALA A 99 -3.45 16.73 -9.33
N THR A 100 -3.01 15.52 -9.01
CA THR A 100 -2.96 15.03 -7.61
C THR A 100 -1.57 14.60 -7.13
N SER A 101 -0.52 14.75 -7.93
CA SER A 101 0.85 14.56 -7.43
C SER A 101 1.33 15.85 -6.78
N THR A 102 1.42 15.84 -5.45
CA THR A 102 1.79 17.02 -4.65
C THR A 102 3.05 16.75 -3.85
N ARG A 103 3.64 17.79 -3.24
CA ARG A 103 4.82 17.64 -2.38
C ARG A 103 4.53 16.82 -1.11
N TRP A 104 3.30 16.91 -0.58
CA TRP A 104 2.90 16.20 0.64
C TRP A 104 2.36 14.79 0.38
N ALA A 105 1.81 14.55 -0.81
CA ALA A 105 1.30 13.25 -1.25
C ALA A 105 1.74 12.95 -2.70
N PRO A 106 3.00 12.54 -2.92
CA PRO A 106 3.54 12.30 -4.26
C PRO A 106 3.00 11.01 -4.89
N TRP A 107 2.88 11.02 -6.22
CA TRP A 107 2.71 9.83 -7.04
C TRP A 107 4.03 9.32 -7.60
N TYR A 108 4.22 8.00 -7.56
CA TYR A 108 5.30 7.31 -8.26
C TYR A 108 4.73 6.40 -9.35
N VAL A 109 5.16 6.62 -10.59
CA VAL A 109 4.81 5.77 -11.73
C VAL A 109 5.84 4.65 -11.84
N ILE A 110 5.43 3.43 -11.48
CA ILE A 110 6.31 2.26 -11.39
C ILE A 110 6.12 1.37 -12.62
N PRO A 111 7.18 1.12 -13.43
CA PRO A 111 7.10 0.18 -14.54
C PRO A 111 6.76 -1.24 -14.05
N ALA A 112 5.60 -1.74 -14.45
CA ALA A 112 5.00 -2.95 -13.87
C ALA A 112 5.13 -4.21 -14.74
N ASP A 113 5.77 -4.10 -15.91
CA ASP A 113 5.88 -5.21 -16.85
C ASP A 113 6.66 -6.39 -16.26
N ARG A 114 7.77 -6.09 -15.59
CA ARG A 114 8.57 -7.06 -14.86
C ARG A 114 8.20 -7.00 -13.38
N LYS A 115 7.53 -8.05 -12.88
CA LYS A 115 7.07 -8.12 -11.48
C LYS A 115 8.20 -7.92 -10.46
N TRP A 116 9.37 -8.50 -10.70
CA TRP A 116 10.51 -8.35 -9.77
C TRP A 116 10.97 -6.90 -9.68
N PHE A 117 11.03 -6.18 -10.80
CA PHE A 117 11.45 -4.79 -10.85
C PHE A 117 10.43 -3.88 -10.16
N ALA A 118 9.14 -4.07 -10.46
CA ALA A 118 8.06 -3.34 -9.81
C ALA A 118 8.08 -3.51 -8.28
N ARG A 119 8.37 -4.73 -7.80
CA ARG A 119 8.51 -5.01 -6.36
C ARG A 119 9.70 -4.28 -5.75
N ILE A 120 10.86 -4.28 -6.41
CA ILE A 120 12.05 -3.56 -5.92
C ILE A 120 11.78 -2.06 -5.87
N CYS A 121 11.23 -1.45 -6.93
CA CYS A 121 10.92 -0.02 -6.92
C CYS A 121 9.88 0.33 -5.86
N THR A 122 8.83 -0.49 -5.70
CA THR A 122 7.83 -0.30 -4.63
C THR A 122 8.47 -0.38 -3.24
N ALA A 123 9.28 -1.41 -3.01
CA ALA A 123 9.98 -1.59 -1.74
C ALA A 123 10.95 -0.44 -1.45
N ALA A 124 11.66 0.07 -2.46
CA ALA A 124 12.55 1.21 -2.33
C ALA A 124 11.79 2.48 -1.93
N VAL A 125 10.67 2.79 -2.60
CA VAL A 125 9.84 3.96 -2.26
C VAL A 125 9.35 3.85 -0.81
N LEU A 126 8.85 2.68 -0.39
CA LEU A 126 8.38 2.46 0.98
C LEU A 126 9.51 2.56 2.01
N ALA A 127 10.66 1.94 1.73
CA ALA A 127 11.83 1.98 2.61
C ALA A 127 12.33 3.42 2.79
N HIS A 128 12.48 4.18 1.71
CA HIS A 128 12.87 5.60 1.80
C HIS A 128 11.85 6.41 2.59
N THR A 129 10.55 6.16 2.39
CA THR A 129 9.50 6.84 3.15
C THR A 129 9.59 6.54 4.64
N LEU A 130 9.86 5.29 5.02
CA LEU A 130 10.04 4.89 6.43
C LEU A 130 11.33 5.47 7.03
N ILE A 131 12.42 5.52 6.27
CA ILE A 131 13.67 6.14 6.71
C ILE A 131 13.46 7.64 6.96
N GLU A 132 12.71 8.34 6.10
CA GLU A 132 12.38 9.75 6.31
C GLU A 132 11.49 10.00 7.55
N ILE A 133 10.62 9.05 7.90
CA ILE A 133 9.81 9.13 9.12
C ILE A 133 10.68 8.95 10.36
N ASP A 134 11.78 8.20 10.24
CA ASP A 134 12.73 7.89 11.30
C ASP A 134 12.07 7.27 12.56
N PRO A 135 11.33 6.15 12.43
CA PRO A 135 10.70 5.51 13.57
C PRO A 135 11.77 4.93 14.50
N GLN A 136 11.79 5.42 15.74
CA GLN A 136 12.69 4.93 16.78
C GLN A 136 12.04 3.85 17.63
N TYR A 137 12.85 2.89 18.09
CA TYR A 137 12.43 2.03 19.19
C TYR A 137 12.25 2.87 20.46
N PRO A 138 11.25 2.59 21.30
CA PRO A 138 11.11 3.28 22.58
C PRO A 138 12.35 3.07 23.44
N GLU A 139 12.88 4.15 24.00
CA GLU A 139 13.98 4.07 24.95
C GLU A 139 13.51 3.44 26.27
N VAL A 140 14.31 2.51 26.78
CA VAL A 140 14.07 1.90 28.09
C VAL A 140 14.83 2.69 29.13
N THR A 141 14.11 3.44 29.96
CA THR A 141 14.71 4.21 31.06
C THR A 141 15.41 3.30 32.08
N ALA A 142 16.34 3.86 32.86
CA ALA A 142 17.04 3.12 33.91
C ALA A 142 16.08 2.47 34.91
N ASP A 143 15.05 3.20 35.34
CA ASP A 143 14.00 2.70 36.24
C ASP A 143 13.23 1.54 35.61
N ARG A 144 12.87 1.67 34.32
CA ARG A 144 12.19 0.59 33.61
C ARG A 144 13.08 -0.64 33.49
N ARG A 145 14.38 -0.45 33.26
CA ARG A 145 15.35 -1.55 33.22
C ARG A 145 15.47 -2.26 34.57
N GLN A 146 15.47 -1.52 35.68
CA GLN A 146 15.46 -2.11 37.02
C GLN A 146 14.19 -2.92 37.28
N GLN A 147 13.02 -2.40 36.88
CA GLN A 147 11.75 -3.15 36.97
C GLN A 147 11.80 -4.45 36.16
N LEU A 148 12.33 -4.41 34.93
CA LEU A 148 12.44 -5.61 34.10
C LEU A 148 13.37 -6.66 34.73
N LEU A 149 14.47 -6.24 35.37
CA LEU A 149 15.36 -7.14 36.10
C LEU A 149 14.67 -7.75 37.32
N ALA A 150 13.93 -6.95 38.08
CA ALA A 150 13.17 -7.45 39.23
C ALA A 150 12.13 -8.50 38.81
N VAL A 151 11.37 -8.22 37.74
CA VAL A 151 10.40 -9.18 37.16
C VAL A 151 11.11 -10.44 36.66
N LYS A 152 12.27 -10.29 36.02
CA LYS A 152 13.05 -11.45 35.57
C LYS A 152 13.44 -12.34 36.75
N SER A 153 13.98 -11.76 37.82
CA SER A 153 14.36 -12.53 39.03
C SER A 153 13.16 -13.18 39.72
N GLU A 154 12.00 -12.53 39.72
CA GLU A 154 10.76 -13.11 40.24
C GLU A 154 10.33 -14.35 39.43
N LEU A 155 10.39 -14.26 38.09
CA LEU A 155 10.06 -15.38 37.21
C LEU A 155 11.04 -16.56 37.36
N GLU A 156 12.33 -16.26 37.50
CA GLU A 156 13.36 -17.28 37.75
C GLU A 156 13.12 -18.01 39.09
N ALA A 157 12.63 -17.30 40.11
CA ALA A 157 12.30 -17.88 41.41
C ALA A 157 11.05 -18.79 41.37
N GLN A 158 10.18 -18.63 40.37
CA GLN A 158 9.00 -19.48 40.16
C GLN A 158 9.33 -20.80 39.45
N ALA A 159 10.59 -21.03 39.05
CA ALA A 159 10.99 -22.20 38.29
C ALA A 159 10.72 -23.52 39.05
N PRO A 160 9.96 -24.47 38.47
CA PRO A 160 9.77 -25.78 39.05
C PRO A 160 11.10 -26.54 39.22
N LYS A 161 11.19 -27.35 40.29
CA LYS A 161 12.35 -28.22 40.52
C LYS A 161 12.61 -29.12 39.29
N GLY A 162 13.86 -29.12 38.82
CA GLY A 162 14.29 -29.91 37.66
C GLY A 162 14.09 -29.23 36.30
N THR A 163 13.61 -27.98 36.26
CA THR A 163 13.54 -27.18 35.04
C THR A 163 14.53 -26.01 35.06
N PRO A 164 15.01 -25.53 33.90
CA PRO A 164 15.86 -24.34 33.84
C PRO A 164 15.14 -23.11 34.40
N SER A 165 15.86 -22.26 35.15
CA SER A 165 15.31 -21.01 35.70
C SER A 165 14.87 -20.02 34.61
N ASP A 166 15.59 -19.99 33.48
CA ASP A 166 15.20 -19.30 32.26
C ASP A 166 15.18 -20.32 31.09
N PRO A 167 14.00 -20.87 30.74
CA PRO A 167 13.88 -21.86 29.69
C PRO A 167 14.13 -21.27 28.28
N PHE A 168 13.96 -19.97 28.09
CA PHE A 168 14.23 -19.30 26.81
C PHE A 168 15.75 -19.21 26.57
N ALA A 169 16.49 -18.71 27.57
CA ALA A 169 17.96 -18.65 27.50
C ALA A 169 18.58 -20.05 27.32
N ALA A 170 18.06 -21.06 28.02
CA ALA A 170 18.53 -22.44 27.89
C ALA A 170 18.30 -23.03 26.48
N LYS A 171 17.21 -22.63 25.81
CA LYS A 171 16.92 -23.04 24.42
C LYS A 171 17.84 -22.33 23.42
N GLN A 172 18.12 -21.04 23.63
CA GLN A 172 19.04 -20.27 22.80
C GLN A 172 20.44 -20.87 22.82
N ALA A 173 20.97 -21.14 24.01
CA ALA A 173 22.30 -21.74 24.19
C ALA A 173 22.47 -23.13 23.54
N LYS A 174 21.37 -23.87 23.37
CA LYS A 174 21.37 -25.15 22.64
C LYS A 174 21.26 -25.01 21.13
N ALA A 175 20.70 -23.92 20.62
CA ALA A 175 20.60 -23.68 19.19
C ALA A 175 21.94 -23.17 18.61
N ASP A 176 22.76 -22.55 19.46
CA ASP A 176 24.07 -21.98 19.11
C ASP A 176 25.24 -22.97 19.33
N ALA A 177 24.98 -24.21 19.76
CA ALA A 177 25.95 -25.27 20.03
C ALA A 177 25.79 -26.44 19.03
#